data_AF-A0A842Y9W7-F1
#
_entry.id   AF-A0A842Y9W7-F1
#
_cell.length_a   1.000
_cell.length_b   1.000
_cell.length_c   1.000
_cell.angle_alpha   90.00
_cell.angle_beta   90.00
_cell.angle_gamma   90.00
#
_symmetry.space_group_name_H-M   'P 1'
#
loop_
_entity.id
_entity.type
_entity.pdbx_description
1 polymer ?
#
loop_
_entity_poly.entity_id
_entity_poly.type
_entity_poly.pdbx_seq_one_letter_code
_entity_poly.pdbx_strand_id
1 'polypeptide(L)' 'MRNEKIFWIFGILQSISLGTIIYLVFRSLNIINEVEVIGLDTQILLSILFPVFLLIVEYLIYSKE' A
#
# COMPACT_ATOMS: atom_id res chain seq x y z
N MET A 1 14.23 3.04 20.50
CA MET A 1 14.85 4.24 19.87
C MET A 1 15.53 3.99 18.52
N ARG A 2 16.62 3.19 18.39
CA ARG A 2 17.30 3.02 17.07
C ARG A 2 16.50 2.15 16.08
N ASN A 3 15.88 1.07 16.58
CA ASN A 3 15.13 0.14 15.73
C ASN A 3 13.75 0.70 15.32
N GLU A 4 13.10 1.53 16.14
CA GLU A 4 11.84 2.20 15.77
C GLU A 4 12.02 3.18 14.61
N LYS A 5 13.12 3.94 14.58
CA LYS A 5 13.40 4.84 13.45
C LYS A 5 13.61 4.08 12.16
N ILE A 6 14.29 2.93 12.23
CA ILE A 6 14.50 2.04 11.10
C ILE A 6 13.16 1.46 10.62
N PHE A 7 12.32 0.97 11.54
CA PHE A 7 10.97 0.50 11.25
C PHE A 7 10.16 1.56 10.50
N TRP A 8 10.09 2.78 11.00
CA TRP A 8 9.32 3.84 10.35
C TRP A 8 9.84 4.20 8.97
N ILE A 9 11.17 4.23 8.76
CA ILE A 9 11.76 4.52 7.45
C ILE A 9 11.40 3.42 6.44
N PHE A 10 11.68 2.16 6.78
CA PHE A 10 11.45 1.04 5.86
C PHE A 10 9.97 0.73 5.68
N GLY A 11 9.16 0.80 6.74
CA GLY A 11 7.73 0.58 6.70
C GLY A 11 6.99 1.62 5.85
N ILE A 12 7.34 2.91 5.96
CA ILE A 12 6.76 3.95 5.10
C ILE A 12 7.21 3.74 3.65
N LEU A 13 8.50 3.46 3.41
CA LEU A 13 9.01 3.25 2.06
C LEU A 13 8.35 2.02 1.39
N GLN A 14 8.19 0.93 2.13
CA GLN A 14 7.47 -0.27 1.71
C GLN A 14 6.00 0.05 1.40
N SER A 15 5.33 0.82 2.26
CA SER A 15 3.92 1.18 2.09
C SER A 15 3.69 2.02 0.84
N ILE A 16 4.54 3.03 0.60
CA ILE A 16 4.47 3.86 -0.61
C ILE A 16 4.71 3.00 -1.85
N SER A 17 5.78 2.19 -1.84
CA SER A 17 6.14 1.33 -2.96
C SER A 17 5.00 0.36 -3.30
N LEU A 18 4.43 -0.28 -2.29
CA LEU A 18 3.33 -1.22 -2.42
C LEU A 18 2.06 -0.53 -2.94
N GLY A 19 1.72 0.66 -2.42
CA GLY A 19 0.60 1.45 -2.93
C GLY A 19 0.76 1.84 -4.39
N THR A 20 1.97 2.25 -4.80
CA THR A 20 2.28 2.52 -6.21
C THR A 20 2.14 1.27 -7.08
N ILE A 21 2.63 0.11 -6.64
CA ILE A 21 2.50 -1.15 -7.37
C ILE A 21 1.02 -1.51 -7.56
N ILE A 22 0.23 -1.47 -6.50
CA ILE A 22 -1.21 -1.77 -6.55
C ILE A 22 -1.93 -0.81 -7.51
N TYR A 23 -1.64 0.48 -7.42
CA TYR A 23 -2.20 1.48 -8.33
C TYR A 23 -1.86 1.18 -9.79
N LEU A 24 -0.60 0.86 -10.08
CA LEU A 24 -0.16 0.55 -11.43
C LEU A 24 -0.79 -0.74 -11.97
N VAL A 25 -0.94 -1.77 -11.13
CA VAL A 25 -1.62 -3.02 -11.51
C VAL A 25 -3.06 -2.75 -11.95
N PHE A 26 -3.83 -2.03 -11.13
CA PHE A 26 -5.21 -1.68 -11.49
C PHE A 26 -5.28 -0.79 -12.72
N ARG A 27 -4.39 0.19 -12.84
CA ARG A 27 -4.31 1.04 -14.03
C ARG A 27 -4.03 0.22 -15.28
N SER A 28 -3.08 -0.71 -15.23
CA SER A 28 -2.75 -1.59 -16.34
C SER A 28 -3.93 -2.49 -16.71
N LEU A 29 -4.64 -3.05 -15.72
CA LEU A 29 -5.84 -3.86 -15.95
C LEU A 29 -6.96 -3.05 -16.63
N ASN A 30 -7.16 -1.80 -16.22
CA ASN A 30 -8.14 -0.90 -16.83
C ASN A 30 -7.73 -0.45 -18.24
N ILE A 31 -6.43 -0.40 -18.57
CA ILE A 31 -5.96 -0.09 -19.94
C ILE A 31 -6.10 -1.29 -20.86
N ILE A 32 -5.83 -2.50 -20.36
CA ILE A 32 -5.87 -3.74 -21.14
C ILE A 32 -7.32 -4.14 -21.43
N ASN A 33 -8.23 -3.93 -20.48
CA ASN A 33 -9.66 -4.15 -20.70
C ASN A 33 -10.26 -2.91 -21.35
N GLU A 34 -10.91 -3.06 -22.51
CA GLU A 34 -11.63 -1.96 -23.18
C GLU A 34 -12.80 -1.39 -22.35
N VAL A 35 -13.09 -2.00 -21.19
CA VAL A 35 -14.08 -1.59 -20.20
C VAL A 35 -13.36 -1.38 -18.87
N GLU A 36 -13.64 -0.27 -18.21
CA GLU A 36 -13.10 0.07 -16.89
C GLU A 36 -13.58 -0.98 -15.86
N VAL A 37 -12.67 -1.85 -15.41
CA VAL A 37 -12.97 -2.95 -14.48
C VAL A 37 -13.09 -2.42 -13.05
N ILE A 38 -12.28 -1.41 -12.71
CA ILE A 38 -12.24 -0.79 -11.39
C ILE A 38 -12.25 0.72 -11.58
N GLY A 39 -13.27 1.40 -11.06
CA GLY A 39 -13.33 2.86 -11.09
C GLY A 39 -12.16 3.50 -10.33
N LEU A 40 -11.71 4.67 -10.80
CA LEU A 40 -10.58 5.41 -10.24
C LEU A 40 -10.67 5.63 -8.72
N ASP A 41 -11.86 5.92 -8.19
CA ASP A 41 -12.08 6.09 -6.75
C ASP A 41 -11.72 4.83 -5.94
N THR A 42 -12.16 3.67 -6.44
CA THR A 42 -11.89 2.37 -5.81
C THR A 42 -10.43 2.00 -5.96
N GLN A 43 -9.83 2.29 -7.11
CA GLN A 43 -8.41 2.09 -7.34
C GLN A 43 -7.57 2.89 -6.33
N ILE A 44 -7.83 4.18 -6.15
CA ILE A 44 -7.11 5.02 -5.17
C ILE A 44 -7.34 4.50 -3.75
N LEU A 45 -8.60 4.21 -3.39
CA LEU A 45 -8.95 3.72 -2.07
C LEU A 45 -8.15 2.45 -1.73
N LEU A 46 -8.15 1.45 -2.61
CA LEU A 46 -7.45 0.19 -2.38
C LEU A 46 -5.93 0.36 -2.35
N SER A 47 -5.39 1.24 -3.21
CA SER A 47 -3.95 1.53 -3.28
C SER A 47 -3.42 2.18 -2.00
N ILE A 48 -4.27 2.86 -1.22
CA ILE A 48 -3.89 3.49 0.05
C ILE A 48 -4.27 2.60 1.23
N LEU A 49 -5.50 2.10 1.27
CA LEU A 49 -6.04 1.37 2.41
C LEU A 49 -5.27 0.09 2.68
N PHE A 50 -4.89 -0.64 1.64
CA PHE A 50 -4.14 -1.89 1.78
C PHE A 50 -2.75 -1.71 2.43
N PRO A 51 -1.85 -0.87 1.89
CA PRO A 51 -0.54 -0.66 2.52
C PRO A 51 -0.64 0.01 3.90
N VAL A 52 -1.59 0.92 4.13
CA VAL A 52 -1.78 1.54 5.45
C VAL A 52 -2.23 0.51 6.48
N PHE A 53 -3.19 -0.35 6.15
CA PHE A 53 -3.62 -1.42 7.05
C PHE A 53 -2.46 -2.37 7.38
N LEU A 54 -1.68 -2.75 6.37
CA LEU A 54 -0.51 -3.60 6.55
C LEU A 54 0.53 -2.94 7.48
N LEU A 55 0.83 -1.65 7.29
CA LEU A 55 1.77 -0.91 8.13
C LEU A 55 1.31 -0.85 9.59
N ILE A 56 0.01 -0.66 9.82
CA ILE A 56 -0.57 -0.67 11.17
C ILE A 56 -0.40 -2.05 11.81
N VAL A 57 -0.70 -3.13 11.08
CA VAL A 57 -0.54 -4.50 11.59
C VAL A 57 0.92 -4.82 11.89
N GLU A 58 1.85 -4.47 11.00
CA GLU A 58 3.29 -4.61 11.22
C GLU A 58 3.73 -3.84 12.47
N TYR A 59 3.25 -2.62 12.66
CA TYR A 59 3.55 -1.82 13.84
C TYR A 59 3.02 -2.47 15.12
N LEU A 60 1.80 -3.01 15.11
CA LEU A 60 1.22 -3.70 16.26
C LEU A 60 1.97 -4.98 16.63
N ILE A 61 2.49 -5.71 15.64
CA ILE A 61 3.33 -6.90 15.87
C ILE A 61 4.68 -6.45 16.44
N TYR A 62 5.33 -5.48 15.80
CA TYR A 62 6.63 -4.95 16.22
C TYR A 62 6.58 -4.33 17.62
N SER A 63 5.47 -3.70 18.00
CA SER A 63 5.29 -3.09 19.33
C SER A 63 4.98 -4.10 20.44
N LYS A 64 4.63 -5.34 20.10
CA LYS A 64 4.41 -6.41 21.08
C LYS A 64 5.70 -7.14 21.46
N GLU A 65 6.74 -7.02 20.64
CA GLU A 65 8.11 -7.46 20.95
C GLU A 65 8.91 -6.37 21.67
#